data_AF-A0A941I753-F1
#
_entry.id   AF-A0A941I753-F1
#
_cell.length_a   1.000
_cell.length_b   1.000
_cell.length_c   1.000
_cell.angle_alpha   90.00
_cell.angle_beta   90.00
_cell.angle_gamma   90.00
#
_symmetry.space_group_name_H-M   'P 1'
#
loop_
_entity.id
_entity.type
_entity.pdbx_description
1 polymer ?
#
loop_
_entity_poly.entity_id
_entity_poly.type
_entity_poly.pdbx_seq_one_letter_code
_entity_poly.pdbx_strand_id
1 'polypeptide(L)'
;TPDQNDEFLPTSNPDVWIAKAGSAADGKMDMLSVLLHEYGHALGIEHSGDDGDFMAASLQPGERRLPSPDELSLMARLVAALKQTPSDPTASSLPVSNVSLMSWYRLRRAD
;
A
#
# COMPACT_ATOMS: atom_id res chain seq x y z
N THR A 1 -22.22 -4.18 -2.83
CA THR A 1 -21.44 -3.63 -1.69
C THR A 1 -19.96 -3.98 -1.85
N PRO A 2 -19.02 -3.40 -1.08
CA PRO A 2 -17.59 -3.66 -1.30
C PRO A 2 -17.20 -5.14 -1.34
N ASP A 3 -17.86 -5.97 -0.54
CA ASP A 3 -17.68 -7.43 -0.45
C ASP A 3 -18.25 -8.22 -1.64
N GLN A 4 -19.21 -7.67 -2.38
CA GLN A 4 -19.87 -8.37 -3.50
C GLN A 4 -19.17 -8.17 -4.84
N ASN A 5 -18.35 -7.11 -5.00
CA ASN A 5 -17.64 -6.77 -6.24
C ASN A 5 -18.49 -6.61 -7.53
N ASP A 6 -19.82 -6.64 -7.47
CA ASP A 6 -20.71 -6.62 -8.65
C ASP A 6 -20.52 -5.41 -9.59
N GLU A 7 -19.98 -4.31 -9.06
CA GLU A 7 -19.75 -3.06 -9.78
C GLU A 7 -18.38 -3.02 -10.47
N PHE A 8 -17.55 -4.04 -10.29
CA PHE A 8 -16.18 -4.09 -10.77
C PHE A 8 -15.93 -5.34 -11.61
N LEU A 9 -15.04 -5.21 -12.60
CA LEU A 9 -14.61 -6.27 -13.49
C LEU A 9 -13.13 -6.58 -13.24
N PRO A 10 -12.73 -7.87 -13.27
CA PRO A 10 -11.33 -8.24 -13.10
C PRO A 10 -10.49 -7.80 -14.31
N THR A 11 -9.20 -7.54 -14.07
CA THR A 11 -8.23 -7.27 -15.14
C THR A 11 -7.22 -8.42 -15.25
N SER A 12 -6.21 -8.26 -16.12
CA SER A 12 -5.06 -9.17 -16.16
C SER A 12 -4.17 -9.07 -14.92
N ASN A 13 -4.22 -7.93 -14.20
CA ASN A 13 -3.59 -7.79 -12.89
C ASN A 13 -4.62 -8.23 -11.82
N PRO A 14 -4.36 -9.28 -11.03
CA PRO A 14 -5.30 -9.78 -10.03
C PRO A 14 -5.63 -8.75 -8.93
N ASP A 15 -4.74 -7.78 -8.73
CA ASP A 15 -4.84 -6.78 -7.67
C ASP A 15 -5.54 -5.50 -8.15
N VAL A 16 -5.86 -5.40 -9.45
CA VAL A 16 -6.53 -4.25 -10.06
C VAL A 16 -7.83 -4.66 -10.74
N TRP A 17 -8.88 -3.92 -10.42
CA TRP A 17 -10.23 -4.09 -10.93
C TRP A 17 -10.74 -2.77 -11.52
N ILE A 18 -11.55 -2.85 -12.56
CA ILE A 18 -12.12 -1.66 -13.23
C ILE A 18 -13.62 -1.62 -12.99
N ALA A 19 -14.13 -0.45 -12.62
CA ALA A 19 -15.56 -0.21 -12.47
C ALA A 19 -16.27 -0.50 -13.80
N LYS A 20 -17.34 -1.27 -13.73
CA LYS A 20 -18.18 -1.58 -14.87
C LYS A 20 -18.82 -0.29 -15.39
N ALA A 21 -18.74 -0.06 -16.70
CA ALA A 21 -19.37 1.10 -17.33
C ALA A 21 -20.85 1.22 -16.98
N GLY A 22 -21.28 2.42 -16.55
CA GLY A 22 -22.64 2.71 -16.11
C GLY A 22 -23.02 2.19 -14.72
N SER A 23 -22.09 1.59 -13.96
CA SER A 23 -22.30 1.27 -12.55
C SER A 23 -22.20 2.51 -11.65
N ALA A 24 -22.57 2.40 -10.38
CA ALA A 24 -22.40 3.52 -9.44
C ALA A 24 -20.92 3.83 -9.13
N ALA A 25 -20.02 2.87 -9.37
CA ALA A 25 -18.58 3.04 -9.22
C ALA A 25 -17.91 3.70 -10.44
N ASP A 26 -18.60 3.80 -11.57
CA ASP A 26 -18.03 4.29 -12.83
C ASP A 26 -17.55 5.76 -12.69
N GLY A 27 -16.25 5.96 -12.93
CA GLY A 27 -15.57 7.25 -12.76
C GLY A 27 -15.57 7.81 -11.33
N LYS A 28 -15.82 6.98 -10.31
CA LYS A 28 -15.80 7.38 -8.90
C LYS A 28 -14.59 6.80 -8.17
N MET A 29 -14.17 7.48 -7.11
CA MET A 29 -13.13 6.94 -6.23
C MET A 29 -13.64 5.71 -5.49
N ASP A 30 -12.87 4.62 -5.52
CA ASP A 30 -13.15 3.45 -4.68
C ASP A 30 -12.65 3.70 -3.25
N MET A 31 -13.58 3.86 -2.31
CA MET A 31 -13.24 4.15 -0.92
C MET A 31 -12.52 3.00 -0.23
N LEU A 32 -12.69 1.75 -0.69
CA LEU A 32 -11.93 0.63 -0.16
C LEU A 32 -10.44 0.77 -0.51
N SER A 33 -10.11 1.06 -1.78
CA SER A 33 -8.73 1.33 -2.19
C SER A 33 -8.12 2.53 -1.45
N VAL A 34 -8.87 3.62 -1.29
CA VAL A 34 -8.39 4.78 -0.51
C VAL A 34 -8.07 4.37 0.93
N LEU A 35 -8.99 3.66 1.60
CA LEU A 35 -8.76 3.25 2.99
C LEU A 35 -7.56 2.30 3.13
N LEU A 36 -7.36 1.39 2.17
CA LEU A 36 -6.21 0.49 2.17
C LEU A 36 -4.89 1.25 1.98
N HIS A 37 -4.86 2.21 1.06
CA HIS A 37 -3.73 3.12 0.85
C HIS A 37 -3.36 3.88 2.13
N GLU A 38 -4.33 4.55 2.75
CA GLU A 38 -4.10 5.30 3.99
C GLU A 38 -3.70 4.38 5.15
N TYR A 39 -4.23 3.16 5.18
CA TYR A 39 -3.84 2.19 6.21
C TYR A 39 -2.40 1.70 6.00
N GLY A 40 -1.93 1.59 4.75
CA GLY A 40 -0.52 1.35 4.45
C GLY A 40 0.38 2.45 5.02
N HIS A 41 0.04 3.72 4.77
CA HIS A 41 0.74 4.88 5.37
C HIS A 41 0.72 4.84 6.90
N ALA A 42 -0.42 4.51 7.51
CA ALA A 42 -0.53 4.38 8.96
C ALA A 42 0.36 3.26 9.54
N LEU A 43 0.71 2.25 8.74
CA LEU A 43 1.66 1.19 9.08
C LEU A 43 3.12 1.53 8.76
N GLY A 44 3.38 2.69 8.15
CA GLY A 44 4.72 3.14 7.74
C GLY A 44 5.17 2.59 6.38
N ILE A 45 4.24 2.14 5.53
CA ILE A 45 4.53 1.80 4.14
C ILE A 45 4.49 3.10 3.33
N GLU A 46 5.56 3.39 2.60
CA GLU A 46 5.64 4.56 1.73
C GLU A 46 5.03 4.28 0.36
N HIS A 47 4.90 5.33 -0.45
CA HIS A 47 4.43 5.16 -1.82
C HIS A 47 5.27 4.15 -2.62
N SER A 48 4.56 3.33 -3.40
CA SER A 48 5.16 2.46 -4.40
C SER A 48 5.54 3.25 -5.65
N GLY A 49 6.57 2.77 -6.35
CA GLY A 49 6.95 3.28 -7.68
C GLY A 49 6.16 2.63 -8.82
N ASP A 50 5.31 1.64 -8.52
CA ASP A 50 4.38 1.04 -9.47
C ASP A 50 3.02 1.73 -9.39
N ASP A 51 2.56 2.31 -10.50
CA ASP A 51 1.28 3.02 -10.58
C ASP A 51 0.05 2.11 -10.41
N GLY A 52 0.22 0.80 -10.60
CA GLY A 52 -0.82 -0.23 -10.41
C GLY A 52 -0.96 -0.72 -8.97
N ASP A 53 -0.04 -0.33 -8.09
CA ASP A 53 0.02 -0.73 -6.69
C ASP A 53 -1.06 -0.02 -5.85
N PHE A 54 -1.51 -0.63 -4.75
CA PHE A 54 -2.45 0.01 -3.83
C PHE A 54 -1.81 1.19 -3.06
N MET A 55 -0.49 1.18 -2.91
CA MET A 55 0.36 2.26 -2.38
C MET A 55 0.88 3.20 -3.48
N ALA A 56 0.42 3.10 -4.73
CA ALA A 56 0.75 4.08 -5.76
C ALA A 56 0.42 5.51 -5.29
N ALA A 57 1.27 6.49 -5.61
CA ALA A 57 1.12 7.87 -5.16
C ALA A 57 -0.19 8.56 -5.62
N SER A 58 -0.86 8.01 -6.65
CA SER A 58 -2.16 8.50 -7.12
C SER A 58 -3.09 7.33 -7.41
N LEU A 59 -4.26 7.34 -6.78
CA LEU A 59 -5.35 6.43 -7.07
C LEU A 59 -6.25 7.01 -8.17
N GLN A 60 -6.63 6.19 -9.15
CA GLN A 60 -7.49 6.63 -10.26
C GLN A 60 -8.98 6.37 -9.94
N PRO A 61 -9.88 7.29 -10.31
CA PRO A 61 -11.31 7.01 -10.28
C PRO A 61 -11.68 5.84 -11.20
N GLY A 62 -12.66 5.03 -10.80
CA GLY A 62 -13.10 3.85 -11.54
C GLY A 62 -12.16 2.65 -11.40
N GLU A 63 -11.12 2.73 -10.56
CA GLU A 63 -10.25 1.60 -10.25
C GLU A 63 -10.42 1.17 -8.80
N ARG A 64 -10.40 -0.15 -8.58
CA ARG A 64 -10.18 -0.75 -7.27
C ARG A 64 -8.83 -1.46 -7.29
N ARG A 65 -7.93 -0.98 -6.45
CA ARG A 65 -6.62 -1.55 -6.14
C ARG A 65 -6.64 -2.22 -4.78
N LEU A 66 -6.14 -3.44 -4.71
CA LEU A 66 -6.06 -4.27 -3.51
C LEU A 66 -4.59 -4.62 -3.24
N PRO A 67 -4.18 -4.84 -1.98
CA PRO A 67 -2.88 -5.40 -1.66
C PRO A 67 -2.75 -6.80 -2.26
N SER A 68 -1.61 -7.08 -2.85
CA SER A 68 -1.20 -8.44 -3.21
C SER A 68 -1.10 -9.33 -1.96
N PRO A 69 -1.07 -10.66 -2.10
CA PRO A 69 -0.90 -11.57 -0.96
C PRO A 69 0.35 -11.33 -0.12
N ASP A 70 1.45 -10.88 -0.75
CA ASP A 70 2.71 -10.58 -0.07
C ASP A 70 2.63 -9.27 0.72
N GLU A 71 1.98 -8.25 0.16
CA GLU A 71 1.73 -6.99 0.86
C GLU A 71 0.75 -7.15 2.02
N LEU A 72 -0.31 -7.94 1.83
CA LEU A 72 -1.23 -8.27 2.92
C LEU A 72 -0.49 -9.00 4.06
N SER A 73 0.46 -9.88 3.72
CA SER A 73 1.32 -10.56 4.69
C SER A 73 2.26 -9.59 5.41
N LEU A 74 2.82 -8.60 4.69
CA LEU A 74 3.63 -7.52 5.28
C LEU A 74 2.80 -6.68 6.26
N MET A 75 1.62 -6.23 5.85
CA MET A 75 0.70 -5.45 6.70
C MET A 75 0.34 -6.21 7.97
N ALA A 76 0.05 -7.51 7.88
CA ALA A 76 -0.23 -8.35 9.05
C ALA A 76 0.96 -8.41 10.03
N ARG A 77 2.20 -8.49 9.52
CA ARG A 77 3.43 -8.47 10.34
C ARG A 77 3.65 -7.12 11.00
N LEU A 78 3.43 -6.02 10.28
CA LEU A 78 3.54 -4.66 10.83
C LEU A 78 2.53 -4.42 11.95
N VAL A 79 1.27 -4.84 11.74
CA VAL A 79 0.23 -4.78 12.79
C VAL A 79 0.62 -5.63 14.00
N ALA A 80 1.18 -6.83 13.80
CA ALA A 80 1.64 -7.67 14.89
C ALA A 80 2.79 -7.02 15.68
N ALA A 81 3.74 -6.40 14.99
CA ALA A 81 4.85 -5.66 15.61
C ALA A 81 4.36 -4.45 16.42
N LEU A 82 3.40 -3.70 15.90
CA LEU A 82 2.77 -2.58 16.61
C LEU A 82 2.04 -3.04 17.88
N LYS A 83 1.38 -4.21 17.84
CA LYS A 83 0.74 -4.81 19.02
C LYS A 83 1.74 -5.32 20.05
N GLN A 84 2.97 -5.61 19.63
CA GLN A 84 4.04 -6.13 20.47
C GLN A 84 4.87 -5.05 21.16
N THR A 85 4.54 -3.75 21.04
CA THR A 85 5.29 -2.65 21.71
C THR A 85 5.62 -3.03 23.15
N PRO A 86 6.90 -3.32 23.46
CA PRO A 86 7.30 -3.56 24.83
C PRO A 86 7.24 -2.22 25.55
N SER A 87 6.66 -2.21 26.74
CA SER A 87 6.71 -1.09 27.70
C SER A 87 8.13 -0.85 28.24
N ASP A 88 9.16 -1.05 27.43
CA ASP A 88 10.56 -1.06 27.83
C ASP A 88 11.37 -0.01 27.04
N PRO A 89 11.73 1.13 27.67
CA PRO A 89 12.35 2.28 26.99
C PRO A 89 13.80 2.02 26.51
N THR A 90 14.32 0.80 26.65
CA THR A 90 15.68 0.43 26.27
C THR A 90 15.77 -0.40 24.98
N ALA A 91 14.64 -0.80 24.39
CA ALA A 91 14.61 -1.58 23.15
C ALA A 91 14.93 -0.68 21.93
N SER A 92 16.22 -0.39 21.76
CA SER A 92 16.74 0.26 20.57
C SER A 92 16.60 -0.63 19.34
N SER A 93 16.06 -0.01 18.28
CA SER A 93 16.16 -0.36 16.86
C SER A 93 15.54 -1.68 16.38
N LEU A 94 14.32 -1.59 15.85
CA LEU A 94 14.02 -2.32 14.62
C LEU A 94 14.84 -1.67 13.49
N PRO A 95 15.59 -2.43 12.67
CA PRO A 95 16.14 -1.86 11.47
C PRO A 95 14.99 -1.77 10.45
N VAL A 96 14.26 -0.65 10.45
CA VAL A 96 13.56 -0.22 9.23
C VAL A 96 14.64 0.34 8.30
N SER A 97 15.53 -0.54 7.84
CA SER A 97 16.53 -0.21 6.84
C SER A 97 15.86 -0.39 5.49
N ASN A 98 15.40 0.72 4.94
CA ASN A 98 15.26 1.03 3.52
C ASN A 98 15.02 -0.17 2.59
N VAL A 99 13.78 -0.39 2.18
CA VAL A 99 13.52 -0.95 0.85
C VAL A 99 13.73 0.17 -0.18
N SER A 100 14.98 0.55 -0.39
CA SER A 100 15.41 1.41 -1.49
C SER A 100 16.64 0.79 -2.12
N LEU A 101 16.41 -0.02 -3.15
CA LEU A 101 17.46 -0.47 -4.04
C LEU A 101 17.68 0.63 -5.10
N MET A 102 18.54 1.62 -4.80
CA MET A 102 19.44 2.17 -5.82
C MET A 102 20.60 2.96 -5.18
N SER A 103 21.81 2.49 -5.46
CA SER A 103 23.11 2.98 -5.01
C SER A 103 23.58 4.19 -5.82
N TRP A 104 23.95 5.32 -5.19
CA TRP A 104 24.94 6.27 -5.74
C TRP A 104 25.80 6.93 -4.63
N TYR A 105 27.03 6.41 -4.50
CA TYR A 105 28.30 7.01 -4.06
C TYR A 105 28.42 7.99 -2.87
N ARG A 106 29.12 7.48 -1.86
CA ARG A 106 29.96 8.18 -0.86
C ARG A 106 31.15 8.88 -1.55
N LEU A 107 31.24 10.20 -1.49
CA LEU A 107 32.50 10.97 -1.38
C LEU A 107 32.19 12.30 -0.66
N ARG A 108 32.44 12.39 0.65
CA ARG A 108 33.69 12.83 1.33
C ARG A 108 33.56 14.32 1.71
N ARG A 109 33.44 14.59 3.02
CA ARG A 109 33.67 15.92 3.61
C ARG A 109 35.15 16.30 3.49
N ALA A 110 35.37 17.61 3.42
CA ALA A 110 36.56 18.46 3.60
C ALA A 110 36.60 19.38 2.37
N ASP A 111 36.44 20.69 2.49
CA ASP A 111 37.07 21.58 3.48
C ASP A 111 36.10 22.57 4.16
#